data_AF-A0A946X3R4-F1
#
_entry.id   AF-A0A946X3R4-F1
#
_cell.length_a   1.000
_cell.length_b   1.000
_cell.length_c   1.000
_cell.angle_alpha   90.00
_cell.angle_beta   90.00
_cell.angle_gamma   90.00
#
_symmetry.space_group_name_H-M   'P 1'
#
loop_
_entity.id
_entity.type
_entity.pdbx_description
1 polymer ?
#
loop_
_entity_poly.entity_id
_entity_poly.type
_entity_poly.pdbx_seq_one_letter_code
_entity_poly.pdbx_strand_id
1 'polypeptide(L)' 'MTVVAQTEDGLGAVRLVECLAPDVLLLGVGLPDLDGVEVLERLRHRGSHTKALVVTMHRGIGILRSGCTPARAGTSPRAR' A
#
# COMPACT_ATOMS: atom_id res chain seq x y z
N MET A 1 -18.87 -6.59 -4.43
CA MET A 1 -17.99 -5.83 -3.51
C MET A 1 -17.90 -4.42 -4.06
N THR A 2 -18.29 -3.43 -3.26
CA THR A 2 -18.36 -2.02 -3.68
C THR A 2 -17.46 -1.21 -2.78
N VAL A 3 -16.65 -0.31 -3.35
CA VAL A 3 -15.81 0.61 -2.59
C VAL A 3 -16.69 1.78 -2.13
N VAL A 4 -16.82 1.97 -0.82
CA VAL A 4 -17.65 3.03 -0.23
C VAL A 4 -16.88 4.32 0.06
N ALA A 5 -15.56 4.23 0.24
CA ALA A 5 -14.66 5.37 0.43
C ALA A 5 -13.20 4.99 0.21
N GLN A 6 -12.34 6.00 -0.01
CA GLN A 6 -10.89 5.87 -0.13
C GLN A 6 -10.20 7.07 0.52
N THR A 7 -8.96 6.87 1.00
CA THR A 7 -8.15 7.90 1.67
C THR A 7 -6.68 7.51 1.59
N GLU A 8 -5.79 8.50 1.67
CA GLU A 8 -4.33 8.32 1.56
C GLU A 8 -3.60 8.44 2.91
N ASP A 9 -4.31 8.89 3.95
CA ASP A 9 -3.80 9.04 5.31
C ASP A 9 -4.57 8.22 6.36
N GLY A 10 -3.90 7.91 7.47
CA GLY A 10 -4.47 7.08 8.53
C GLY A 10 -5.57 7.76 9.35
N LEU A 11 -5.53 9.08 9.50
CA LEU A 11 -6.57 9.82 10.23
C LEU A 11 -7.90 9.83 9.46
N GLY A 12 -7.84 10.03 8.16
CA GLY A 12 -8.95 9.89 7.23
C GLY A 12 -9.53 8.49 7.27
N ALA A 13 -8.68 7.45 7.37
CA ALA A 13 -9.14 6.07 7.49
C ALA A 13 -9.98 5.87 8.76
N VAL A 14 -9.52 6.38 9.92
CA VAL A 14 -10.29 6.32 11.17
C VAL A 14 -11.64 7.01 11.00
N ARG A 15 -11.66 8.25 10.51
CA ARG A 15 -12.90 9.04 10.35
C ARG A 15 -13.90 8.35 9.42
N LEU A 16 -13.44 7.83 8.29
CA LEU A 16 -14.30 7.17 7.30
C LEU A 16 -14.91 5.89 7.87
N VAL A 17 -14.13 5.11 8.63
CA VAL A 17 -14.65 3.91 9.29
C VAL A 17 -15.70 4.26 10.34
N GLU A 18 -15.51 5.34 11.10
CA GLU A 18 -16.51 5.81 12.08
C GLU A 18 -17.80 6.28 11.42
N CYS A 19 -17.71 6.99 10.30
CA CYS A 19 -18.89 7.53 9.62
C CYS A 19 -19.64 6.47 8.82
N LEU A 20 -18.94 5.51 8.22
CA LEU A 20 -19.52 4.58 7.24
C LEU A 20 -19.68 3.15 7.76
N ALA A 21 -19.05 2.80 8.89
CA ALA A 21 -19.06 1.48 9.50
C ALA A 21 -18.93 0.32 8.48
N PRO A 22 -17.89 0.33 7.62
CA PRO A 22 -17.74 -0.69 6.58
C PRO A 22 -17.46 -2.07 7.18
N ASP A 23 -17.81 -3.12 6.44
CA ASP A 23 -17.53 -4.50 6.84
C ASP A 23 -16.02 -4.81 6.82
N VAL A 24 -15.31 -4.23 5.84
CA VAL A 24 -13.89 -4.49 5.58
C VAL A 24 -13.13 -3.18 5.31
N LEU A 25 -11.99 -3.02 5.98
CA LEU A 25 -10.99 -1.98 5.75
C LEU A 25 -9.73 -2.60 5.14
N LEU A 26 -9.24 -2.03 4.04
CA LEU A 26 -7.94 -2.35 3.49
C LEU A 26 -6.97 -1.22 3.89
N LEU A 27 -5.89 -1.56 4.59
CA LEU A 27 -5.04 -0.57 5.26
C LEU A 27 -3.56 -0.76 4.89
N GLY A 28 -2.94 0.27 4.33
CA GLY A 28 -1.51 0.27 4.05
C GLY A 28 -0.66 0.46 5.31
N VAL A 29 0.54 -0.11 5.35
CA VAL A 29 1.59 0.30 6.30
C VAL A 29 2.39 1.47 5.73
N GLY A 30 2.93 2.33 6.60
CA GLY A 30 3.71 3.49 6.19
C GLY A 30 2.88 4.64 5.60
N LEU A 31 1.66 4.85 6.11
CA LEU A 31 0.88 6.05 5.79
C LEU A 31 1.58 7.30 6.38
N PRO A 32 1.39 8.49 5.79
CA PRO A 32 2.13 9.70 6.17
C PRO A 32 1.92 10.12 7.63
N ASP A 33 0.71 9.96 8.17
CA ASP A 33 0.34 10.50 9.48
C ASP A 33 0.29 9.47 10.61
N LEU A 34 -0.25 8.28 10.35
CA LEU A 34 -0.39 7.20 11.35
C LEU A 34 0.01 5.87 10.71
N ASP A 35 0.78 5.03 11.42
CA ASP A 35 1.00 3.66 10.98
C ASP A 35 -0.35 2.91 10.89
N GLY A 36 -0.44 1.92 10.00
CA GLY A 36 -1.63 1.07 9.90
C GLY A 36 -1.95 0.37 11.22
N VAL A 37 -0.95 0.05 12.04
CA VAL A 37 -1.18 -0.52 13.38
C VAL A 37 -1.86 0.48 14.31
N GLU A 38 -1.41 1.74 14.32
CA GLU A 38 -1.98 2.80 15.16
C GLU A 38 -3.44 3.11 14.77
N VAL A 39 -3.76 3.08 13.47
CA VAL A 39 -5.14 3.19 12.97
C VAL A 39 -6.01 2.06 13.53
N LEU A 40 -5.53 0.81 13.50
CA LEU A 40 -6.25 -0.34 14.06
C LEU A 40 -6.50 -0.19 15.56
N GLU A 41 -5.48 0.23 16.31
CA GLU A 41 -5.59 0.41 17.75
C GLU A 41 -6.66 1.46 18.09
N ARG A 42 -6.66 2.59 17.38
CA ARG A 42 -7.69 3.64 17.55
C ARG A 42 -9.07 3.12 17.24
N LEU A 43 -9.25 2.43 16.12
CA LEU A 43 -10.55 1.86 15.75
C LEU A 43 -11.06 0.86 16.78
N ARG A 44 -10.17 0.02 17.32
CA ARG A 44 -10.50 -0.93 18.39
C ARG A 44 -10.88 -0.23 19.69
N HIS A 45 -10.14 0.80 20.10
CA HIS A 45 -10.48 1.60 21.29
C HIS A 45 -11.82 2.32 21.18
N ARG A 46 -12.24 2.64 19.95
CA ARG A 46 -13.54 3.27 19.67
C ARG A 46 -14.67 2.26 19.44
N GLY A 47 -14.41 0.97 19.62
CA GLY A 47 -15.43 -0.08 19.52
C GLY A 47 -15.83 -0.43 18.08
N SER A 48 -15.00 -0.13 17.09
CA SER A 48 -15.30 -0.52 15.70
C SER A 48 -15.29 -2.04 15.55
N HIS A 49 -16.29 -2.56 14.83
CA HIS A 49 -16.39 -3.98 14.43
C HIS A 49 -15.85 -4.24 13.02
N THR A 50 -15.33 -3.22 12.34
CA THR A 50 -14.79 -3.34 10.99
C THR A 50 -13.60 -4.30 10.98
N LYS A 51 -13.65 -5.31 10.10
CA LYS A 51 -12.52 -6.21 9.89
C LYS A 51 -11.46 -5.50 9.06
N ALA A 52 -10.20 -5.63 9.44
CA ALA A 52 -9.14 -4.93 8.73
C ALA A 52 -8.09 -5.89 8.18
N LEU A 53 -7.69 -5.65 6.94
CA LEU A 53 -6.60 -6.33 6.26
C LEU A 53 -5.45 -5.35 6.06
N VAL A 54 -4.36 -5.58 6.78
CA VAL A 54 -3.14 -4.78 6.64
C VAL A 54 -2.36 -5.28 5.43
N VAL A 55 -2.06 -4.37 4.50
CA VAL A 55 -1.27 -4.65 3.31
C VAL A 55 0.05 -3.88 3.38
N THR A 56 1.15 -4.62 3.25
CA THR A 56 2.48 -4.04 3.13
C THR A 56 2.87 -3.92 1.66
N MET A 57 2.92 -2.70 1.16
CA MET A 57 3.50 -2.44 -0.15
C MET A 57 5.02 -2.48 -0.01
N HIS A 58 5.64 -3.65 -0.16
CA HIS A 58 7.08 -3.73 -0.38
C HIS A 58 7.35 -3.09 -1.75
N ARG A 59 7.81 -1.82 -1.77
CA ARG A 59 8.38 -1.20 -2.98
C ARG A 59 9.76 -1.80 -3.30
N GLY A 60 9.81 -3.13 -3.42
CA GLY A 60 10.90 -3.91 -3.97
C GLY A 60 10.43 -4.60 -5.25
N ILE A 61 9.81 -3.85 -6.15
CA ILE A 61 9.60 -4.31 -7.52
C ILE A 61 10.63 -3.58 -8.38
N GLY A 62 11.81 -4.20 -8.49
CA GLY A 62 12.63 -4.00 -9.68
C GLY A 62 11.79 -4.44 -10.87
N ILE A 63 11.14 -3.48 -11.52
CA ILE A 63 10.57 -3.71 -12.83
C ILE A 63 11.77 -3.76 -13.78
N LEU A 64 12.37 -4.94 -13.93
CA LEU A 64 13.26 -5.22 -15.05
C LEU A 64 12.36 -5.30 -16.29
N ARG A 65 12.05 -4.15 -16.90
CA ARG A 65 11.59 -4.11 -18.29
C ARG A 65 12.80 -4.44 -19.16
N SER A 66 13.14 -5.72 -19.26
CA SER A 66 13.97 -6.19 -20.36
C SER A 66 13.13 -6.10 -21.62
N GLY A 67 13.20 -4.95 -22.29
CA GLY A 67 12.85 -4.83 -23.68
C GLY A 67 13.70 -5.84 -24.44
N CYS A 68 13.06 -6.89 -24.96
CA CYS A 68 13.68 -7.74 -25.97
C CYS A 68 13.96 -6.85 -27.18
N THR A 69 15.21 -6.45 -27.34
CA THR A 69 15.71 -5.89 -28.60
C THR A 69 16.69 -6.92 -29.13
N PRO A 70 16.51 -7.47 -30.34
CA PRO A 70 17.40 -8.48 -30.87
C PRO A 70 18.81 -7.91 -30.99
N ALA A 71 19.78 -8.72 -30.56
CA ALA A 71 21.20 -8.46 -30.63
C ALA A 71 21.62 -7.99 -32.03
N ARG A 72 22.49 -6.97 -32.07
CA ARG A 72 23.46 -6.84 -33.14
C ARG A 72 24.83 -6.54 -32.53
N ALA A 73 25.74 -7.45 -32.82
CA ALA A 73 27.11 -7.53 -32.33
C ALA A 73 27.99 -6.37 -32.82
N GLY A 74 29.04 -6.04 -32.05
CA GLY A 74 30.13 -5.16 -32.49
C GLY A 74 31.15 -4.78 -31.40
N THR A 75 32.18 -5.63 -31.24
CA THR A 75 33.61 -5.37 -30.92
C THR A 75 34.01 -4.07 -30.19
N SER A 76 34.83 -4.04 -29.12
CA SER A 76 36.25 -4.47 -29.03
C SER A 76 36.80 -4.10 -27.62
N PRO A 77 37.81 -4.79 -27.07
CA PRO A 77 38.27 -4.62 -25.68
C PRO A 77 39.43 -3.61 -25.57
N ARG A 78 39.62 -3.00 -24.40
CA ARG A 78 40.97 -2.65 -23.93
C ARG A 78 41.04 -2.40 -22.43
N ALA A 79 41.94 -3.15 -21.82
CA ALA A 79 42.42 -3.07 -20.45
C ALA A 79 43.26 -1.80 -20.22
N ARG A 80 43.16 -1.23 -19.03
CA ARG A 80 44.32 -0.87 -18.20
C ARG A 80 43.91 -0.64 -16.76
#